data_AF-A0AAE2YDW5-F1
#
_entry.id   AF-A0AAE2YDW5-F1
#
_cell.length_a   1.000
_cell.length_b   1.000
_cell.length_c   1.000
_cell.angle_alpha   90.00
_cell.angle_beta   90.00
_cell.angle_gamma   90.00
#
_symmetry.space_group_name_H-M   'P 1'
#
loop_
_entity.id
_entity.type
_entity.pdbx_description
1 polymer ?
#
loop_
_entity_poly.entity_id
_entity_poly.type
_entity_poly.pdbx_seq_one_letter_code
_entity_poly.pdbx_strand_id
1 'polypeptide(L)'
;MISGLNLERVLIAVSVVSGIREALRYSYYMSQRRVQFGRRTIEFESNQYRIADMIIGYKTSRVLTYYAASLLDKGLEPLIEANSAKIYATETARKVAEDALQVMGGDGFTKYYPVESLLRDAKILEVGGGTNDVLRRLIANQGWNIMKDMLKPPRRRVSKKFGIPLPYFRNPPELELPTKCGASDPEAVEKSILLALAEDYLVNPGLHMTREELVEDTGLDEERLDEALLSLEEKQLVDIYRDKKGVLRLIKATYAGLDKARPIDYYRWYPEWVRKGEVF
;
A
#
# COMPACT_ATOMS: atom_id res chain seq x y z
N MET A 1 23.72 -4.25 -12.76
CA MET A 1 22.96 -3.81 -13.95
C MET A 1 21.77 -2.89 -13.63
N ILE A 2 21.41 -2.63 -12.35
CA ILE A 2 20.23 -1.82 -11.98
C ILE A 2 20.56 -0.34 -11.66
N SER A 3 21.79 -0.01 -11.23
CA SER A 3 22.13 1.37 -10.79
C SER A 3 21.98 2.43 -11.88
N GLY A 4 22.34 2.11 -13.14
CA GLY A 4 22.19 3.05 -14.26
C GLY A 4 20.74 3.40 -14.60
N LEU A 5 19.80 2.45 -14.39
CA LEU A 5 18.38 2.64 -14.72
C LEU A 5 17.69 3.59 -13.75
N ASN A 6 18.11 3.65 -12.49
CA ASN A 6 17.54 4.58 -11.51
C ASN A 6 17.87 6.03 -11.88
N LEU A 7 19.11 6.29 -12.31
CA LEU A 7 19.51 7.59 -12.85
C LEU A 7 18.69 7.96 -14.09
N GLU A 8 18.57 7.04 -15.05
CA GLU A 8 17.78 7.28 -16.28
C GLU A 8 16.32 7.67 -15.96
N ARG A 9 15.68 6.98 -15.02
CA ARG A 9 14.28 7.28 -14.60
C ARG A 9 14.16 8.66 -13.98
N VAL A 10 15.12 9.08 -13.17
CA VAL A 10 15.16 10.43 -12.61
C VAL A 10 15.36 11.47 -13.72
N LEU A 11 16.23 11.22 -14.69
CA LEU A 11 16.44 12.12 -15.84
C LEU A 11 15.18 12.26 -16.71
N ILE A 12 14.45 11.16 -16.92
CA ILE A 12 13.14 11.19 -17.59
C ILE A 12 12.16 12.05 -16.78
N ALA A 13 12.10 11.84 -15.46
CA ALA A 13 11.23 12.61 -14.57
C ALA A 13 11.56 14.13 -14.60
N VAL A 14 12.84 14.51 -14.64
CA VAL A 14 13.29 15.90 -14.82
C VAL A 14 12.81 16.49 -16.16
N SER A 15 12.93 15.71 -17.24
CA SER A 15 12.53 16.13 -18.58
C SER A 15 11.03 16.44 -18.65
N VAL A 16 10.18 15.56 -18.10
CA VAL A 16 8.73 15.77 -18.12
C VAL A 16 8.25 16.85 -17.17
N VAL A 17 8.92 17.06 -16.02
CA VAL A 17 8.61 18.19 -15.11
C VAL A 17 8.80 19.54 -15.82
N SER A 18 9.78 19.62 -16.72
CA SER A 18 9.97 20.81 -17.56
C SER A 18 8.82 20.98 -18.55
N GLY A 19 8.36 19.89 -19.19
CA GLY A 19 7.20 19.89 -20.08
C GLY A 19 5.90 20.32 -19.38
N ILE A 20 5.65 19.82 -18.15
CA ILE A 20 4.52 20.24 -17.31
C ILE A 20 4.51 21.77 -17.12
N ARG A 21 5.68 22.34 -16.80
CA ARG A 21 5.82 23.79 -16.58
C ARG A 21 5.46 24.59 -17.84
N GLU A 22 5.90 24.12 -19.00
CA GLU A 22 5.60 24.81 -20.27
C GLU A 22 4.12 24.71 -20.64
N ALA A 23 3.49 23.54 -20.49
CA ALA A 23 2.05 23.37 -20.69
C ALA A 23 1.23 24.31 -19.78
N LEU A 24 1.61 24.43 -18.50
CA LEU A 24 1.02 25.39 -17.56
C LEU A 24 1.26 26.84 -17.98
N ARG A 25 2.46 27.19 -18.45
CA ARG A 25 2.79 28.55 -18.91
C ARG A 25 1.89 28.98 -20.07
N TYR A 26 1.75 28.15 -21.10
CA TYR A 26 0.97 28.50 -22.30
C TYR A 26 -0.54 28.53 -22.03
N SER A 27 -1.06 27.55 -21.29
CA SER A 27 -2.47 27.54 -20.89
C SER A 27 -2.86 28.75 -20.04
N TYR A 28 -2.01 29.13 -19.07
CA TYR A 28 -2.22 30.34 -18.26
C TYR A 28 -2.11 31.61 -19.12
N TYR A 29 -1.07 31.72 -19.96
CA TYR A 29 -0.87 32.86 -20.84
C TYR A 29 -2.09 33.12 -21.72
N MET A 30 -2.63 32.05 -22.31
CA MET A 30 -3.71 32.10 -23.27
C MET A 30 -5.06 32.37 -22.58
N SER A 31 -5.34 31.71 -21.45
CA SER A 31 -6.59 31.91 -20.70
C SER A 31 -6.75 33.31 -20.09
N GLN A 32 -5.64 33.97 -19.77
CA GLN A 32 -5.63 35.38 -19.34
C GLN A 32 -5.98 36.37 -20.46
N ARG A 33 -5.78 35.99 -21.72
CA ARG A 33 -5.88 36.88 -22.89
C ARG A 33 -7.08 36.60 -23.78
N ARG A 34 -7.59 35.36 -23.77
CA ARG A 34 -8.77 35.01 -24.54
C ARG A 34 -10.02 35.52 -23.82
N VAL A 35 -10.79 36.34 -24.52
CA VAL A 35 -12.11 36.81 -24.05
C VAL A 35 -13.19 36.01 -24.76
N GLN A 36 -14.09 35.41 -24.00
CA GLN A 36 -15.27 34.71 -24.53
C GLN A 36 -16.45 34.92 -23.59
N PHE A 37 -17.65 35.08 -24.16
CA PHE A 37 -18.86 35.41 -23.40
C PHE A 37 -18.68 36.65 -22.51
N GLY A 38 -17.97 37.67 -23.02
CA GLY A 38 -17.78 38.95 -22.35
C GLY A 38 -16.77 38.98 -21.20
N ARG A 39 -16.05 37.88 -20.91
CA ARG A 39 -15.02 37.83 -19.85
C ARG A 39 -13.80 36.99 -20.26
N ARG A 40 -12.69 37.09 -19.54
CA ARG A 40 -11.49 36.28 -19.82
C ARG A 40 -11.79 34.81 -19.56
N THR A 41 -11.23 33.90 -20.36
CA THR A 41 -11.51 32.48 -20.20
C THR A 41 -10.94 31.91 -18.89
N ILE A 42 -9.96 32.57 -18.26
CA ILE A 42 -9.50 32.21 -16.90
C ILE A 42 -10.52 32.55 -15.80
N GLU A 43 -11.54 33.36 -16.08
CA GLU A 43 -12.57 33.73 -15.08
C GLU A 43 -13.69 32.69 -15.00
N PHE A 44 -13.66 31.65 -15.84
CA PHE A 44 -14.54 30.50 -15.72
C PHE A 44 -13.93 29.47 -14.76
N GLU A 45 -14.73 29.03 -13.79
CA GLU A 45 -14.33 28.12 -12.73
C GLU A 45 -13.72 26.83 -13.29
N SER A 46 -14.27 26.32 -14.40
CA SER A 46 -13.75 25.12 -15.07
C SER A 46 -12.30 25.25 -15.55
N ASN A 47 -11.86 26.45 -15.96
CA ASN A 47 -10.45 26.69 -16.31
C ASN A 47 -9.60 26.98 -15.07
N GLN A 48 -10.16 27.61 -14.04
CA GLN A 48 -9.47 27.81 -12.76
C GLN A 48 -9.14 26.48 -12.10
N TYR A 49 -10.08 25.54 -12.07
CA TYR A 49 -9.88 24.19 -11.52
C TYR A 49 -8.80 23.43 -12.29
N ARG A 50 -8.85 23.44 -13.63
CA ARG A 50 -7.78 22.83 -14.46
C ARG A 50 -6.41 23.43 -14.16
N ILE A 51 -6.30 24.77 -14.13
CA ILE A 51 -5.02 25.44 -13.86
C ILE A 51 -4.54 25.12 -12.44
N ALA A 52 -5.44 25.06 -11.45
CA ALA A 52 -5.10 24.66 -10.08
C ALA A 52 -4.54 23.23 -10.03
N ASP A 53 -5.19 22.27 -10.69
CA ASP A 53 -4.73 20.87 -10.77
C ASP A 53 -3.38 20.77 -11.49
N MET A 54 -3.18 21.56 -12.56
CA MET A 54 -1.89 21.63 -13.26
C MET A 54 -0.77 22.19 -12.37
N ILE A 55 -1.06 23.17 -11.51
CA ILE A 55 -0.11 23.72 -10.53
C ILE A 55 0.24 22.66 -9.47
N ILE A 56 -0.77 21.97 -8.93
CA ILE A 56 -0.58 20.89 -7.94
C ILE A 56 0.28 19.79 -8.55
N GLY A 57 -0.08 19.32 -9.75
CA GLY A 57 0.69 18.34 -10.50
C GLY A 57 2.14 18.75 -10.67
N TYR A 58 2.40 19.96 -11.17
CA TYR A 58 3.75 20.50 -11.32
C TYR A 58 4.56 20.49 -10.03
N LYS A 59 3.99 21.01 -8.94
CA LYS A 59 4.69 21.10 -7.65
C LYS A 59 5.00 19.72 -7.09
N THR A 60 4.04 18.80 -7.12
CA THR A 60 4.22 17.43 -6.60
C THR A 60 5.23 16.65 -7.43
N SER A 61 5.14 16.69 -8.77
CA SER A 61 6.12 16.02 -9.64
C SER A 61 7.51 16.58 -9.41
N ARG A 62 7.64 17.91 -9.26
CA ARG A 62 8.94 18.53 -9.00
C ARG A 62 9.53 18.10 -7.66
N VAL A 63 8.76 18.13 -6.57
CA VAL A 63 9.27 17.72 -5.24
C VAL A 63 9.75 16.28 -5.27
N LEU A 64 8.95 15.37 -5.83
CA LEU A 64 9.30 13.95 -5.90
C LEU A 64 10.55 13.69 -6.76
N THR A 65 10.65 14.33 -7.92
CA THR A 65 11.82 14.22 -8.80
C THR A 65 13.09 14.74 -8.14
N TYR A 66 13.04 15.91 -7.51
CA TYR A 66 14.21 16.48 -6.83
C TYR A 66 14.60 15.68 -5.59
N TYR A 67 13.63 15.09 -4.88
CA TYR A 67 13.91 14.18 -3.79
C TYR A 67 14.68 12.94 -4.28
N ALA A 68 14.21 12.28 -5.34
CA ALA A 68 14.91 11.14 -5.93
C ALA A 68 16.31 11.51 -6.43
N ALA A 69 16.48 12.67 -7.07
CA ALA A 69 17.78 13.19 -7.48
C ALA A 69 18.72 13.40 -6.27
N SER A 70 18.20 13.99 -5.18
CA SER A 70 19.01 14.24 -3.98
C SER A 70 19.51 12.96 -3.29
N LEU A 71 18.79 11.84 -3.46
CA LEU A 71 19.22 10.54 -2.96
C LEU A 71 20.35 9.96 -3.83
N LEU A 72 20.26 10.11 -5.15
CA LEU A 72 21.35 9.75 -6.07
C LEU A 72 22.62 10.56 -5.78
N ASP A 73 22.51 11.87 -5.55
CA ASP A 73 23.66 12.73 -5.23
C ASP A 73 24.34 12.32 -3.92
N LYS A 74 23.61 11.69 -3.00
CA LYS A 74 24.14 11.13 -1.74
C LYS A 74 24.75 9.74 -1.91
N GLY A 75 24.83 9.21 -3.14
CA GLY A 75 25.31 7.86 -3.43
C GLY A 75 24.36 6.74 -2.95
N LEU A 76 23.09 7.07 -2.70
CA LEU A 76 22.07 6.08 -2.36
C LEU A 76 21.46 5.50 -3.65
N GLU A 77 20.79 4.35 -3.52
CA GLU A 77 20.06 3.69 -4.61
C GLU A 77 18.54 3.83 -4.39
N PRO A 78 17.91 4.94 -4.83
CA PRO A 78 16.53 5.27 -4.52
C PRO A 78 15.55 4.56 -5.44
N LEU A 79 15.45 3.23 -5.32
CA LEU A 79 14.63 2.42 -6.22
C LEU A 79 13.14 2.80 -6.18
N ILE A 80 12.57 3.01 -4.99
CA ILE A 80 11.15 3.35 -4.87
C ILE A 80 10.91 4.77 -5.39
N GLU A 81 11.76 5.71 -5.00
CA GLU A 81 11.60 7.12 -5.29
C GLU A 81 11.85 7.42 -6.76
N ALA A 82 12.88 6.83 -7.39
CA ALA A 82 13.16 7.01 -8.81
C ALA A 82 12.03 6.46 -9.69
N ASN A 83 11.53 5.26 -9.36
CA ASN A 83 10.38 4.68 -10.06
C ASN A 83 9.11 5.52 -9.85
N SER A 84 8.84 5.94 -8.62
CA SER A 84 7.67 6.77 -8.28
C SER A 84 7.72 8.13 -8.97
N ALA A 85 8.89 8.77 -8.99
CA ALA A 85 9.11 10.05 -9.67
C ALA A 85 8.80 9.93 -11.17
N LYS A 86 9.32 8.90 -11.83
CA LYS A 86 9.07 8.68 -13.26
C LYS A 86 7.59 8.42 -13.54
N ILE A 87 6.98 7.48 -12.83
CA ILE A 87 5.56 7.13 -13.01
C ILE A 87 4.69 8.37 -12.82
N TYR A 88 4.83 9.03 -11.67
CA TYR A 88 3.99 10.16 -11.30
C TYR A 88 4.18 11.34 -12.25
N ALA A 89 5.43 11.68 -12.56
CA ALA A 89 5.73 12.84 -13.41
C ALA A 89 5.30 12.61 -14.87
N THR A 90 5.42 11.41 -15.42
CA THR A 90 4.99 11.11 -16.80
C THR A 90 3.47 11.13 -16.94
N GLU A 91 2.74 10.51 -16.00
CA GLU A 91 1.27 10.52 -16.00
C GLU A 91 0.71 11.92 -15.76
N THR A 92 1.34 12.68 -14.86
CA THR A 92 1.00 14.10 -14.63
C THR A 92 1.26 14.91 -15.89
N ALA A 93 2.40 14.70 -16.58
CA ALA A 93 2.71 15.43 -17.81
C ALA A 93 1.68 15.18 -18.91
N ARG A 94 1.24 13.94 -19.09
CA ARG A 94 0.18 13.62 -20.04
C ARG A 94 -1.12 14.35 -19.68
N LYS A 95 -1.57 14.24 -18.42
CA LYS A 95 -2.81 14.86 -17.95
C LYS A 95 -2.77 16.40 -18.06
N VAL A 96 -1.66 17.01 -17.66
CA VAL A 96 -1.46 18.47 -17.76
C VAL A 96 -1.44 18.92 -19.21
N ALA A 97 -0.81 18.17 -20.12
CA ALA A 97 -0.83 18.51 -21.54
C ALA A 97 -2.24 18.41 -22.13
N GLU A 98 -3.02 17.38 -21.77
CA GLU A 98 -4.44 17.26 -22.15
C GLU A 98 -5.27 18.44 -21.64
N ASP A 99 -5.10 18.83 -20.37
CA ASP A 99 -5.82 19.97 -19.80
C ASP A 99 -5.38 21.30 -20.43
N ALA A 100 -4.10 21.45 -20.76
CA ALA A 100 -3.58 22.62 -21.47
C ALA A 100 -4.20 22.74 -22.87
N LEU A 101 -4.29 21.64 -23.62
CA LEU A 101 -5.00 21.61 -24.91
C LEU A 101 -6.44 22.07 -24.75
N GLN A 102 -7.14 21.57 -23.72
CA GLN A 102 -8.53 21.92 -23.46
C GLN A 102 -8.71 23.40 -23.10
N VAL A 103 -7.81 23.97 -22.28
CA VAL A 103 -7.82 25.40 -21.92
C VAL A 103 -7.53 26.28 -23.14
N MET A 104 -6.65 25.82 -24.03
CA MET A 104 -6.27 26.55 -25.24
C MET A 104 -7.23 26.34 -26.42
N GLY A 105 -8.13 25.37 -26.35
CA GLY A 105 -9.02 25.01 -27.45
C GLY A 105 -8.22 24.71 -28.73
N GLY A 106 -8.71 25.17 -29.88
CA GLY A 106 -8.07 24.92 -31.18
C GLY A 106 -6.59 25.31 -31.24
N ASP A 107 -6.18 26.40 -30.58
CA ASP A 107 -4.79 26.87 -30.60
C ASP A 107 -3.83 25.85 -29.97
N GLY A 108 -4.29 25.07 -28.99
CA GLY A 108 -3.51 24.02 -28.35
C GLY A 108 -3.09 22.92 -29.34
N PHE A 109 -3.91 22.65 -30.35
CA PHE A 109 -3.65 21.63 -31.37
C PHE A 109 -2.83 22.16 -32.56
N THR A 110 -2.59 23.46 -32.62
CA THR A 110 -1.75 24.05 -33.68
C THR A 110 -0.27 23.91 -33.34
N LYS A 111 0.58 23.95 -34.37
CA LYS A 111 2.04 23.99 -34.21
C LYS A 111 2.58 25.36 -33.79
N TYR A 112 1.72 26.36 -33.59
CA TYR A 112 2.13 27.68 -33.12
C TYR A 112 2.60 27.66 -31.66
N TYR A 113 2.07 26.70 -30.88
CA TYR A 113 2.43 26.48 -29.49
C TYR A 113 2.91 25.04 -29.31
N PRO A 114 3.83 24.77 -28.38
CA PRO A 114 4.42 23.44 -28.23
C PRO A 114 3.49 22.41 -27.57
N VAL A 115 2.27 22.78 -27.18
CA VAL A 115 1.42 21.98 -26.27
C VAL A 115 1.02 20.63 -26.85
N GLU A 116 0.70 20.55 -28.14
CA GLU A 116 0.42 19.26 -28.80
C GLU A 116 1.64 18.32 -28.76
N SER A 117 2.84 18.88 -28.94
CA SER A 117 4.09 18.08 -28.87
C SER A 117 4.34 17.59 -27.46
N LEU A 118 4.09 18.43 -26.45
CA LEU A 118 4.25 18.03 -25.05
C LEU A 118 3.36 16.83 -24.68
N LEU A 119 2.16 16.72 -25.26
CA LEU A 119 1.30 15.55 -25.06
C LEU A 119 1.92 14.29 -25.69
N ARG A 120 2.39 14.39 -26.93
CA ARG A 120 3.06 13.26 -27.62
C ARG A 120 4.31 12.81 -26.86
N ASP A 121 5.13 13.77 -26.42
CA ASP A 121 6.37 13.53 -25.70
C ASP A 121 6.09 12.92 -24.32
N ALA A 122 5.06 13.39 -23.61
CA ALA A 122 4.64 12.78 -22.35
C ALA A 122 4.23 11.31 -22.53
N LYS A 123 3.51 10.99 -23.61
CA LYS A 123 3.01 9.63 -23.83
C LYS A 123 4.13 8.62 -24.11
N ILE A 124 5.12 8.97 -24.94
CA ILE A 124 6.25 8.07 -25.19
C ILE A 124 7.09 7.85 -23.92
N LEU A 125 7.17 8.84 -23.05
CA LEU A 125 7.92 8.75 -21.79
C LEU A 125 7.22 7.89 -20.72
N GLU A 126 5.91 7.62 -20.82
CA GLU A 126 5.27 6.56 -20.02
C GLU A 126 5.83 5.15 -20.36
N VAL A 127 6.44 4.98 -21.54
CA VAL A 127 7.04 3.72 -22.02
C VAL A 127 8.57 3.69 -21.85
N GLY A 128 9.26 4.79 -22.16
CA GLY A 128 10.72 4.91 -22.05
C GLY A 128 11.25 4.73 -20.63
N GLY A 129 12.47 4.20 -20.47
CA GLY A 129 13.08 3.92 -19.16
C GLY A 129 12.37 2.84 -18.34
N GLY A 130 11.50 2.05 -18.99
CA GLY A 130 10.61 1.07 -18.39
C GLY A 130 9.16 1.57 -18.33
N THR A 131 8.21 0.75 -18.77
CA THR A 131 6.79 1.11 -18.75
C THR A 131 6.32 1.37 -17.33
N ASN A 132 5.38 2.31 -17.16
CA ASN A 132 4.87 2.63 -15.83
C ASN A 132 4.30 1.39 -15.09
N ASP A 133 3.71 0.44 -15.81
CA ASP A 133 3.21 -0.82 -15.23
C ASP A 133 4.34 -1.73 -14.74
N VAL A 134 5.43 -1.84 -15.50
CA VAL A 134 6.62 -2.60 -15.06
C VAL A 134 7.23 -1.94 -13.84
N LEU A 135 7.28 -0.60 -13.79
CA LEU A 135 7.82 0.11 -12.63
C LEU A 135 6.92 -0.05 -11.40
N ARG A 136 5.59 -0.03 -11.55
CA ARG A 136 4.65 -0.37 -10.47
C ARG A 136 4.87 -1.79 -9.95
N ARG A 137 5.08 -2.76 -10.85
CA ARG A 137 5.41 -4.14 -10.46
C ARG A 137 6.74 -4.21 -9.71
N LEU A 138 7.76 -3.44 -10.12
CA LEU A 138 9.03 -3.37 -9.41
C LEU A 138 8.85 -2.79 -8.00
N ILE A 139 8.08 -1.70 -7.87
CA ILE A 139 7.73 -1.13 -6.57
C ILE A 139 6.96 -2.15 -5.71
N ALA A 140 6.02 -2.89 -6.27
CA ALA A 140 5.30 -3.93 -5.50
C ALA A 140 6.25 -5.03 -5.01
N ASN A 141 7.08 -5.57 -5.90
CA ASN A 141 7.97 -6.69 -5.58
C ASN A 141 9.08 -6.33 -4.60
N GLN A 142 9.60 -5.10 -4.64
CA GLN A 142 10.73 -4.68 -3.81
C GLN A 142 10.29 -3.78 -2.65
N GLY A 143 9.26 -2.98 -2.86
CA GLY A 143 8.77 -2.01 -1.90
C GLY A 143 8.23 -2.63 -0.62
N TRP A 144 7.58 -3.80 -0.67
CA TRP A 144 7.16 -4.49 0.55
C TRP A 144 8.32 -4.91 1.44
N ASN A 145 9.47 -5.25 0.85
CA ASN A 145 10.67 -5.61 1.62
C ASN A 145 11.37 -4.37 2.17
N ILE A 146 11.50 -3.31 1.36
CA ILE A 146 12.12 -2.04 1.76
C ILE A 146 11.29 -1.35 2.85
N MET A 147 9.96 -1.41 2.75
CA MET A 147 9.03 -0.78 3.68
C MET A 147 8.44 -1.78 4.69
N LYS A 148 9.06 -2.94 4.89
CA LYS A 148 8.51 -4.04 5.72
C LYS A 148 8.08 -3.55 7.10
N ASP A 149 8.94 -2.75 7.75
CA ASP A 149 8.69 -2.26 9.10
C ASP A 149 7.57 -1.23 9.15
N MET A 150 7.47 -0.37 8.13
CA MET A 150 6.38 0.60 8.01
C MET A 150 5.04 -0.09 7.72
N LEU A 151 5.05 -1.17 6.94
CA LEU A 151 3.86 -1.93 6.54
C LEU A 151 3.40 -2.92 7.61
N LYS A 152 4.23 -3.23 8.61
CA LYS A 152 3.87 -4.13 9.71
C LYS A 152 2.85 -3.43 10.61
N PRO A 153 1.58 -3.89 10.66
CA PRO A 153 0.60 -3.29 11.54
C PRO A 153 0.99 -3.57 13.01
N PRO A 154 0.63 -2.67 13.95
CA PRO A 154 0.76 -2.99 15.36
C PRO A 154 -0.10 -4.22 15.72
N ARG A 155 0.40 -5.07 16.62
CA ARG A 155 -0.35 -6.24 17.07
C ARG A 155 -1.62 -5.78 17.77
N ARG A 156 -2.76 -6.37 17.40
CA ARG A 156 -4.04 -6.03 18.04
C ARG A 156 -4.39 -7.12 19.06
N ARG A 157 -4.88 -6.72 20.23
CA ARG A 157 -5.29 -7.61 21.33
C ARG A 157 -6.56 -7.11 22.00
N VAL A 158 -7.35 -8.01 22.55
CA VAL A 158 -8.53 -7.62 23.34
C VAL A 158 -8.07 -7.04 24.67
N SER A 159 -8.49 -5.81 24.97
CA SER A 159 -8.18 -5.17 26.24
C SER A 159 -8.96 -5.82 27.39
N LYS A 160 -8.28 -6.27 28.46
CA LYS A 160 -8.94 -6.76 29.69
C LYS A 160 -9.86 -5.69 30.32
N LYS A 161 -9.52 -4.40 30.18
CA LYS A 161 -10.28 -3.29 30.75
C LYS A 161 -11.54 -2.95 29.97
N PHE A 162 -11.45 -2.97 28.63
CA PHE A 162 -12.50 -2.46 27.75
C PHE A 162 -13.26 -3.55 26.99
N GLY A 163 -12.75 -4.78 26.95
CA GLY A 163 -13.36 -5.89 26.22
C GLY A 163 -13.33 -5.73 24.69
N ILE A 164 -12.54 -4.80 24.14
CA ILE A 164 -12.45 -4.52 22.70
C ILE A 164 -11.03 -4.69 22.15
N PRO A 165 -10.85 -5.06 20.87
CA PRO A 165 -9.55 -5.13 20.23
C PRO A 165 -8.87 -3.77 20.09
N LEU A 166 -7.70 -3.58 20.70
CA LEU A 166 -6.89 -2.38 20.60
C LEU A 166 -5.52 -2.69 19.96
N PRO A 167 -4.94 -1.74 19.19
CA PRO A 167 -3.57 -1.87 18.69
C PRO A 167 -2.55 -1.62 19.82
N TYR A 168 -1.53 -2.47 19.88
CA TYR A 168 -0.41 -2.40 20.81
C TYR A 168 0.89 -2.26 20.02
N PHE A 169 1.59 -1.14 20.24
CA PHE A 169 2.91 -0.87 19.64
C PHE A 169 4.06 -1.56 20.40
N ARG A 170 3.80 -1.94 21.66
CA ARG A 170 4.63 -2.79 22.51
C ARG A 170 3.68 -3.65 23.34
N ASN A 171 4.06 -4.89 23.62
CA ASN A 171 3.30 -5.74 24.54
C ASN A 171 3.29 -5.05 25.92
N PRO A 172 2.14 -4.61 26.44
CA PRO A 172 2.10 -3.93 27.73
C PRO A 172 2.43 -4.94 28.84
N PRO A 173 3.01 -4.51 29.98
CA PRO A 173 3.38 -5.41 31.07
C PRO A 173 2.20 -6.23 31.63
N GLU A 174 0.99 -5.70 31.49
CA GLU A 174 -0.27 -6.30 31.93
C GLU A 174 -0.81 -7.37 30.95
N LEU A 175 -0.21 -7.49 29.76
CA LEU A 175 -0.54 -8.51 28.77
C LEU A 175 0.09 -9.84 29.18
N GLU A 176 -0.57 -10.55 30.08
CA GLU A 176 -0.35 -11.98 30.22
C GLU A 176 -0.89 -12.65 28.96
N LEU A 177 -0.01 -13.01 28.03
CA LEU A 177 -0.33 -13.91 26.94
C LEU A 177 -0.67 -15.28 27.59
N PRO A 178 -1.94 -15.73 27.54
CA PRO A 178 -2.33 -16.99 28.19
C PRO A 178 -1.79 -18.23 27.47
N THR A 179 -0.99 -18.02 26.42
CA THR A 179 -0.56 -19.01 25.44
C THR A 179 0.90 -19.43 25.60
N LYS A 180 1.71 -18.77 26.44
CA LYS A 180 3.13 -19.17 26.62
C LYS A 180 3.22 -20.58 27.20
N CYS A 181 3.59 -21.54 26.36
CA CYS A 181 3.67 -22.94 26.74
C CYS A 181 5.08 -23.25 27.26
N GLY A 182 5.23 -23.50 28.55
CA GLY A 182 6.46 -24.06 29.14
C GLY A 182 6.47 -25.59 29.16
N ALA A 183 5.45 -26.25 28.61
CA ALA A 183 5.24 -27.69 28.74
C ALA A 183 5.89 -28.48 27.60
N SER A 184 6.45 -29.64 27.94
CA SER A 184 7.02 -30.59 26.98
C SER A 184 5.98 -31.47 26.30
N ASP A 185 4.76 -31.51 26.84
CA ASP A 185 3.68 -32.40 26.43
C ASP A 185 3.03 -31.99 25.08
N PRO A 186 2.97 -32.86 24.06
CA PRO A 186 2.36 -32.57 22.77
C PRO A 186 0.92 -32.04 22.82
N GLU A 187 0.08 -32.55 23.73
CA GLU A 187 -1.31 -32.08 23.83
C GLU A 187 -1.42 -30.65 24.38
N ALA A 188 -0.54 -30.29 25.32
CA ALA A 188 -0.46 -28.94 25.86
C ALA A 188 0.02 -27.93 24.80
N VAL A 189 0.94 -28.35 23.92
CA VAL A 189 1.41 -27.56 22.78
C VAL A 189 0.30 -27.30 21.78
N GLU A 190 -0.44 -28.35 21.36
CA GLU A 190 -1.59 -28.21 20.47
C GLU A 190 -2.65 -27.27 21.04
N LYS A 191 -2.95 -27.40 22.34
CA LYS A 191 -3.92 -26.53 23.01
C LYS A 191 -3.45 -25.08 23.06
N SER A 192 -2.15 -24.83 23.30
CA SER A 192 -1.57 -23.49 23.29
C SER A 192 -1.71 -22.83 21.92
N ILE A 193 -1.43 -23.55 20.83
CA ILE A 193 -1.60 -23.06 19.46
C ILE A 193 -3.07 -22.72 19.18
N LEU A 194 -4.01 -23.61 19.52
CA LEU A 194 -5.43 -23.37 19.32
C LEU A 194 -5.93 -22.15 20.12
N LEU A 195 -5.43 -21.95 21.34
CA LEU A 195 -5.73 -20.76 22.14
C LEU A 195 -5.17 -19.47 21.49
N ALA A 196 -3.96 -19.50 20.95
CA ALA A 196 -3.38 -18.35 20.25
C ALA A 196 -4.19 -17.99 19.00
N LEU A 197 -4.60 -18.99 18.20
CA LEU A 197 -5.45 -18.79 17.04
C LEU A 197 -6.85 -18.29 17.42
N ALA A 198 -7.40 -18.72 18.55
CA ALA A 198 -8.67 -18.24 19.08
C ALA A 198 -8.62 -16.75 19.48
N GLU A 199 -7.52 -16.32 20.10
CA GLU A 199 -7.30 -14.91 20.43
C GLU A 199 -7.10 -14.05 19.19
N ASP A 200 -6.36 -14.55 18.18
CA ASP A 200 -6.21 -13.84 16.91
C ASP A 200 -7.56 -13.73 16.18
N TYR A 201 -8.41 -14.77 16.23
CA TYR A 201 -9.74 -14.75 15.62
C TYR A 201 -10.66 -13.66 16.19
N LEU A 202 -10.57 -13.35 17.50
CA LEU A 202 -11.34 -12.25 18.11
C LEU A 202 -10.99 -10.88 17.52
N VAL A 203 -9.76 -10.74 17.04
CA VAL A 203 -9.19 -9.47 16.62
C VAL A 203 -9.21 -9.33 15.09
N ASN A 204 -8.97 -10.45 14.41
CA ASN A 204 -8.76 -10.58 12.97
C ASN A 204 -9.66 -11.70 12.41
N PRO A 205 -10.99 -11.59 12.54
CA PRO A 205 -11.90 -12.65 12.12
C PRO A 205 -11.75 -12.93 10.62
N GLY A 206 -11.49 -14.20 10.30
CA GLY A 206 -11.38 -14.68 8.92
C GLY A 206 -9.99 -14.57 8.28
N LEU A 207 -9.05 -13.85 8.90
CA LEU A 207 -7.65 -13.76 8.45
C LEU A 207 -6.84 -14.96 8.97
N HIS A 208 -5.70 -15.19 8.32
CA HIS A 208 -4.71 -16.14 8.80
C HIS A 208 -3.64 -15.39 9.61
N MET A 209 -3.21 -15.99 10.70
CA MET A 209 -2.10 -15.56 11.53
C MET A 209 -0.77 -15.98 10.91
N THR A 210 0.27 -15.17 11.05
CA THR A 210 1.61 -15.54 10.54
C THR A 210 2.35 -16.47 11.49
N ARG A 211 3.30 -17.26 10.96
CA ARG A 211 4.18 -18.11 11.78
C ARG A 211 4.97 -17.32 12.82
N GLU A 212 5.50 -16.15 12.45
CA GLU A 212 6.26 -15.27 13.36
C GLU A 212 5.41 -14.85 14.58
N GLU A 213 4.16 -14.48 14.33
CA GLU A 213 3.22 -14.08 15.37
C GLU A 213 2.81 -15.25 16.28
N LEU A 214 2.69 -16.45 15.71
CA LEU A 214 2.33 -17.64 16.47
C LEU A 214 3.48 -18.08 17.39
N VAL A 215 4.73 -17.98 16.93
CA VAL A 215 5.93 -18.16 17.76
C VAL A 215 5.97 -17.13 18.89
N GLU A 216 5.71 -15.84 18.59
CA GLU A 216 5.68 -14.78 19.61
C GLU A 216 4.65 -15.06 20.72
N ASP A 217 3.46 -15.52 20.33
CA ASP A 217 2.35 -15.75 21.27
C ASP A 217 2.52 -17.03 22.07
N THR A 218 3.01 -18.11 21.46
CA THR A 218 3.15 -19.41 22.12
C THR A 218 4.48 -19.57 22.85
N GLY A 219 5.52 -18.84 22.46
CA GLY A 219 6.89 -18.98 22.97
C GLY A 219 7.56 -20.30 22.57
N LEU A 220 6.99 -21.03 21.60
CA LEU A 220 7.52 -22.29 21.10
C LEU A 220 8.68 -22.06 20.13
N ASP A 221 9.59 -23.02 20.09
CA ASP A 221 10.58 -23.16 19.03
C ASP A 221 9.93 -23.60 17.70
N GLU A 222 10.59 -23.25 16.60
CA GLU A 222 10.07 -23.44 15.25
C GLU A 222 9.80 -24.90 14.88
N GLU A 223 10.67 -25.82 15.32
CA GLU A 223 10.54 -27.25 15.01
C GLU A 223 9.30 -27.86 15.68
N ARG A 224 9.14 -27.61 16.99
CA ARG A 224 7.97 -28.08 17.75
C ARG A 224 6.66 -27.45 17.27
N LEU A 225 6.72 -26.20 16.79
CA LEU A 225 5.56 -25.55 16.18
C LEU A 225 5.12 -26.28 14.90
N ASP A 226 6.07 -26.61 14.01
CA ASP A 226 5.76 -27.25 12.74
C ASP A 226 5.20 -28.68 12.95
N GLU A 227 5.77 -29.45 13.89
CA GLU A 227 5.24 -30.78 14.26
C GLU A 227 3.79 -30.70 14.77
N ALA A 228 3.51 -29.76 15.67
CA ALA A 228 2.17 -29.58 16.23
C ALA A 228 1.17 -29.06 15.20
N LEU A 229 1.59 -28.19 14.29
CA LEU A 229 0.75 -27.69 13.20
C LEU A 229 0.35 -28.80 12.22
N LEU A 230 1.27 -29.70 11.86
CA LEU A 230 0.96 -30.85 11.00
C LEU A 230 -0.06 -31.78 11.69
N SER A 231 0.13 -32.08 12.98
CA SER A 231 -0.82 -32.87 13.76
C SER A 231 -2.22 -32.20 13.82
N LEU A 232 -2.27 -30.88 14.03
CA LEU A 232 -3.52 -30.13 14.05
C LEU A 232 -4.22 -30.08 12.68
N GLU A 233 -3.46 -30.06 11.60
CA GLU A 233 -3.98 -30.09 10.22
C GLU A 233 -4.58 -31.46 9.90
N GLU A 234 -3.91 -32.55 10.28
CA GLU A 234 -4.46 -33.92 10.15
C GLU A 234 -5.78 -34.08 10.92
N LYS A 235 -5.88 -33.43 12.08
CA LYS A 235 -7.11 -33.39 12.90
C LYS A 235 -8.18 -32.41 12.36
N GLN A 236 -7.91 -31.71 11.25
CA GLN A 236 -8.80 -30.69 10.66
C GLN A 236 -9.14 -29.52 11.60
N LEU A 237 -8.28 -29.22 12.56
CA LEU A 237 -8.48 -28.14 13.54
C LEU A 237 -7.88 -26.82 13.07
N VAL A 238 -6.94 -26.87 12.13
CA VAL A 238 -6.31 -25.69 11.51
C VAL A 238 -6.30 -25.82 9.99
N ASP A 239 -6.33 -24.68 9.32
CA ASP A 239 -6.12 -24.52 7.88
C ASP A 239 -4.75 -23.84 7.69
N ILE A 240 -3.87 -24.48 6.92
CA ILE A 240 -2.49 -24.00 6.73
C ILE A 240 -2.23 -23.69 5.27
N TYR A 241 -1.90 -22.43 5.02
CA TYR A 241 -1.46 -21.99 3.70
C TYR A 241 0.06 -22.11 3.56
N ARG A 242 0.46 -22.81 2.50
CA ARG A 242 1.85 -23.01 2.07
C ARG A 242 2.16 -22.12 0.87
N ASP A 243 3.36 -21.54 0.85
CA ASP A 243 3.81 -20.78 -0.31
C ASP A 243 4.17 -21.70 -1.50
N LYS A 244 4.55 -21.12 -2.65
CA LYS A 244 4.94 -21.87 -3.86
C LYS A 244 6.16 -22.79 -3.65
N LYS A 245 6.93 -22.61 -2.58
CA LYS A 245 8.08 -23.45 -2.22
C LYS A 245 7.71 -24.53 -1.20
N GLY A 246 6.44 -24.64 -0.80
CA GLY A 246 5.94 -25.59 0.18
C GLY A 246 6.15 -25.16 1.63
N VAL A 247 6.62 -23.93 1.89
CA VAL A 247 6.87 -23.44 3.25
C VAL A 247 5.56 -22.98 3.89
N LEU A 248 5.28 -23.43 5.11
CA LEU A 248 4.13 -23.01 5.93
C LEU A 248 4.29 -21.51 6.29
N ARG A 249 3.30 -20.69 5.97
CA ARG A 249 3.39 -19.23 6.19
C ARG A 249 2.28 -18.67 7.06
N LEU A 250 1.07 -19.17 6.83
CA LEU A 250 -0.16 -18.59 7.33
C LEU A 250 -1.04 -19.70 7.88
N ILE A 251 -1.54 -19.50 9.10
CA ILE A 251 -2.30 -20.49 9.85
C ILE A 251 -3.61 -19.87 10.30
N LYS A 252 -4.70 -20.61 10.19
CA LYS A 252 -6.02 -20.20 10.68
C LYS A 252 -6.69 -21.36 11.40
N ALA A 253 -7.41 -21.10 12.49
CA ALA A 253 -8.23 -22.13 13.12
C ALA A 253 -9.51 -22.39 12.28
N THR A 254 -9.87 -23.66 12.12
CA THR A 254 -11.20 -24.03 11.60
C THR A 254 -12.25 -23.79 12.68
N TYR A 255 -13.55 -23.82 12.33
CA TYR A 255 -14.60 -23.72 13.34
C TYR A 255 -14.52 -24.84 14.39
N ALA A 256 -14.12 -26.05 13.99
CA ALA A 256 -13.88 -27.15 14.92
C ALA A 256 -12.67 -26.87 15.85
N GLY A 257 -11.61 -26.27 15.32
CA GLY A 257 -10.47 -25.80 16.12
C GLY A 257 -10.85 -24.72 17.13
N LEU A 258 -11.67 -23.74 16.71
CA LEU A 258 -12.14 -22.65 17.57
C LEU A 258 -13.03 -23.19 18.70
N ASP A 259 -13.96 -24.10 18.41
CA ASP A 259 -14.84 -24.72 19.40
C ASP A 259 -14.06 -25.55 20.43
N LYS A 260 -12.99 -26.23 19.98
CA LYS A 260 -12.07 -26.95 20.87
C LYS A 260 -11.22 -26.00 21.74
N ALA A 261 -10.90 -24.81 21.25
CA ALA A 261 -10.09 -23.83 21.98
C ALA A 261 -10.89 -23.12 23.09
N ARG A 262 -12.09 -22.61 22.76
CA ARG A 262 -12.95 -21.85 23.67
C ARG A 262 -14.43 -22.06 23.29
N PRO A 263 -15.38 -21.95 24.25
CA PRO A 263 -16.80 -22.01 23.94
C PRO A 263 -17.23 -20.93 22.95
N ILE A 264 -18.25 -21.21 22.13
CA ILE A 264 -18.71 -20.29 21.08
C ILE A 264 -19.07 -18.88 21.58
N ASP A 265 -19.56 -18.76 22.82
CA ASP A 265 -19.89 -17.47 23.44
C ASP A 265 -18.67 -16.57 23.66
N TYR A 266 -17.47 -17.14 23.74
CA TYR A 266 -16.22 -16.38 23.82
C TYR A 266 -15.98 -15.53 22.57
N TYR A 267 -16.40 -16.02 21.40
CA TYR A 267 -16.23 -15.32 20.12
C TYR A 267 -17.37 -14.36 19.78
N ARG A 268 -18.36 -14.22 20.66
CA ARG A 268 -19.50 -13.37 20.42
C ARG A 268 -19.09 -11.90 20.58
N TRP A 269 -19.15 -11.16 19.48
CA TRP A 269 -18.85 -9.73 19.44
C TRP A 269 -20.09 -8.84 19.58
N TYR A 270 -21.29 -9.41 19.40
CA TYR A 270 -22.56 -8.70 19.58
C TYR A 270 -23.11 -8.90 21.00
N PRO A 271 -23.73 -7.87 21.59
CA PRO A 271 -24.38 -7.99 22.89
C PRO A 271 -25.48 -9.05 22.93
N GLU A 272 -25.75 -9.63 24.10
CA GLU A 272 -26.76 -10.70 24.27
C GLU A 272 -28.18 -10.30 23.85
N TRP A 273 -28.48 -9.00 23.88
CA TRP A 273 -29.77 -8.46 23.47
C TRP A 273 -29.95 -8.41 21.94
N VAL A 274 -28.88 -8.59 21.15
CA VAL A 274 -28.96 -8.66 19.69
C VAL A 274 -29.44 -10.05 19.27
N ARG A 275 -30.64 -10.13 18.67
CA ARG A 275 -31.21 -11.41 18.20
C ARG A 275 -30.55 -11.83 16.88
N LYS A 276 -30.30 -13.12 16.69
CA LYS A 276 -29.71 -13.66 15.45
C LYS A 276 -30.45 -13.28 14.16
N GLY A 277 -31.76 -13.01 14.22
CA GLY A 277 -32.55 -12.56 13.06
C GLY A 277 -32.51 -11.05 12.79
N GLU A 278 -31.86 -10.27 13.65
CA GLU A 278 -31.71 -8.81 13.54
C GLU A 278 -30.29 -8.41 13.11
N VAL A 279 -29.40 -9.39 12.93
CA VAL A 279 -28.05 -9.22 12.38
C VAL A 279 -28.09 -9.59 10.90
N PHE A 280 -27.57 -8.70 10.04
CA PHE A 280 -27.51 -8.85 8.59
C PHE A 280 -26.77 -10.11 8.14
#